data_AF-A0A917CTZ4-F1
#
_entry.id   AF-A0A917CTZ4-F1
#
_cell.length_a   1.000
_cell.length_b   1.000
_cell.length_c   1.000
_cell.angle_alpha   90.00
_cell.angle_beta   90.00
_cell.angle_gamma   90.00
#
_symmetry.space_group_name_H-M   'P 1'
#
loop_
_entity.id
_entity.type
_entity.pdbx_description
1 polymer ?
#
loop_
_entity_poly.entity_id
_entity_poly.type
_entity_poly.pdbx_seq_one_letter_code
_entity_poly.pdbx_strand_id
1 'polypeptide(L)' 'MNKELHTRIASILSEVLNAEFVPQDNPTRQGMPNWDSLKHMELILRLEEQFQVRFSIREVAGIQSLDDLIKIIGVKL' A
#
# COMPACT_ATOMS: atom_id res chain seq x y z
N MET A 1 8.31 4.07 -15.60
CA MET A 1 8.57 3.18 -14.45
C MET A 1 7.48 3.23 -13.38
N ASN A 2 6.97 4.39 -12.94
CA ASN A 2 5.99 4.44 -11.83
C ASN A 2 4.57 3.92 -12.11
N LYS A 3 4.08 3.90 -13.36
CA LYS A 3 2.68 3.50 -13.63
C LYS A 3 2.42 2.02 -13.33
N GLU A 4 3.36 1.13 -13.67
CA GLU A 4 3.17 -0.31 -13.42
C GLU A 4 3.24 -0.65 -11.93
N LEU A 5 4.21 -0.06 -11.21
CA LEU A 5 4.32 -0.22 -9.76
C LEU A 5 3.06 0.31 -9.04
N HIS A 6 2.57 1.49 -9.45
CA HIS A 6 1.33 2.05 -8.92
C HIS A 6 0.15 1.10 -9.14
N THR A 7 -0.07 0.60 -10.35
CA THR A 7 -1.17 -0.31 -10.66
C THR A 7 -1.09 -1.59 -9.82
N ARG A 8 0.11 -2.17 -9.64
CA ARG A 8 0.29 -3.38 -8.84
C ARG A 8 -0.02 -3.15 -7.35
N ILE A 9 0.52 -2.08 -6.77
CA ILE A 9 0.27 -1.76 -5.35
C ILE A 9 -1.20 -1.39 -5.14
N ALA A 10 -1.81 -0.63 -6.05
CA ALA A 10 -3.22 -0.29 -6.00
C ALA A 10 -4.11 -1.55 -6.05
N SER A 11 -3.79 -2.53 -6.91
CA SER A 11 -4.54 -3.80 -6.97
C SER A 11 -4.50 -4.55 -5.64
N ILE A 12 -3.32 -4.66 -5.02
CA ILE A 12 -3.17 -5.34 -3.72
C ILE A 12 -3.94 -4.58 -2.63
N LEU A 13 -3.89 -3.25 -2.64
CA LEU A 13 -4.65 -2.42 -1.72
C LEU A 13 -6.17 -2.67 -1.88
N SER A 14 -6.66 -2.70 -3.12
CA SER A 14 -8.07 -2.95 -3.43
C SER A 14 -8.53 -4.32 -2.95
N GLU A 15 -7.71 -5.36 -3.16
CA GLU A 15 -7.98 -6.72 -2.70
C GLU A 15 -8.04 -6.79 -1.16
N VAL A 16 -7.06 -6.20 -0.48
CA VAL A 16 -6.98 -6.23 0.98
C VAL A 16 -8.14 -5.44 1.61
N LEU A 17 -8.43 -4.26 1.07
CA LEU A 17 -9.49 -3.38 1.58
C LEU A 17 -10.89 -3.76 1.09
N ASN A 18 -11.00 -4.70 0.14
CA ASN A 18 -12.23 -5.06 -0.55
C ASN A 18 -12.98 -3.82 -1.07
N ALA A 19 -12.25 -2.94 -1.74
CA ALA A 19 -12.75 -1.66 -2.25
C ALA A 19 -12.18 -1.35 -3.62
N GLU A 20 -13.00 -0.73 -4.48
CA GLU A 20 -12.56 -0.25 -5.78
C GLU A 20 -12.08 1.20 -5.67
N PHE A 21 -10.96 1.50 -6.34
CA PHE A 21 -10.38 2.85 -6.38
C PHE A 21 -10.28 3.32 -7.83
N VAL A 22 -10.44 4.63 -8.04
CA VAL A 22 -10.15 5.20 -9.36
C VAL A 22 -8.64 5.21 -9.55
N PRO A 23 -8.10 4.91 -10.74
CA PRO A 23 -6.64 4.83 -10.97
C PRO A 23 -5.83 6.09 -10.66
N GLN A 24 -6.50 7.23 -10.44
CA GLN A 24 -5.87 8.52 -10.16
C GLN A 24 -5.99 8.92 -8.67
N ASP A 25 -6.62 8.08 -7.85
CA ASP A 25 -6.81 8.33 -6.44
C ASP A 25 -5.55 7.96 -5.65
N ASN A 26 -5.25 8.77 -4.64
CA ASN A 26 -4.31 8.42 -3.57
C ASN A 26 -5.12 8.11 -2.30
N PRO A 27 -5.67 6.89 -2.17
CA PRO A 27 -6.44 6.51 -1.00
C PRO A 27 -5.61 6.68 0.26
N THR A 28 -6.21 7.28 1.28
CA THR A 28 -5.57 7.52 2.57
C THR A 28 -6.25 6.70 3.66
N ARG A 29 -5.46 6.30 4.66
CA ARG A 29 -5.92 5.53 5.80
C ARG A 29 -6.97 6.29 6.63
N GLN A 30 -6.83 7.61 6.71
CA GLN A 30 -7.82 8.47 7.37
C GLN A 30 -9.14 8.58 6.58
N GLY A 31 -9.07 8.59 5.25
CA GLY A 31 -10.24 8.69 4.37
C GLY A 31 -10.98 7.36 4.18
N MET A 32 -10.42 6.24 4.66
CA MET A 32 -10.92 4.89 4.40
C MET A 32 -11.20 4.13 5.69
N PRO A 33 -12.47 4.05 6.13
CA PRO A 33 -12.83 3.34 7.35
C PRO A 33 -12.47 1.86 7.38
N ASN A 34 -12.41 1.22 6.20
CA ASN A 34 -12.00 -0.17 6.02
C ASN A 34 -10.48 -0.37 6.12
N TRP A 35 -9.69 0.71 6.09
CA TRP A 35 -8.23 0.64 6.25
C TRP A 35 -7.83 0.74 7.73
N ASP A 36 -8.28 -0.23 8.51
CA ASP A 36 -7.98 -0.31 9.95
C ASP A 36 -6.56 -0.83 10.25
N SER A 37 -6.29 -1.18 11.52
CA SER A 37 -5.00 -1.73 11.95
C SER A 37 -4.72 -3.12 11.40
N LEU A 38 -5.74 -3.96 11.29
CA LEU A 38 -5.59 -5.34 10.83
C LEU A 38 -5.33 -5.37 9.32
N LYS A 39 -6.16 -4.65 8.55
CA LYS A 39 -6.00 -4.53 7.10
C LYS A 39 -4.70 -3.86 6.69
N HIS A 40 -4.22 -2.92 7.49
CA HIS A 40 -2.89 -2.35 7.27
C HIS A 40 -1.78 -3.39 7.45
N MET A 41 -1.81 -4.20 8.51
CA MET A 41 -0.80 -5.25 8.69
C MET A 41 -0.88 -6.32 7.60
N GLU A 42 -2.09 -6.73 7.20
CA GLU A 42 -2.31 -7.65 6.08
C GLU A 42 -1.70 -7.10 4.78
N LEU A 43 -1.93 -5.81 4.49
CA LEU A 43 -1.37 -5.13 3.33
C LEU A 43 0.17 -5.14 3.34
N ILE A 44 0.79 -4.80 4.48
CA ILE A 44 2.25 -4.79 4.59
C ILE A 44 2.82 -6.19 4.29
N LEU A 45 2.27 -7.24 4.89
CA LEU A 45 2.74 -8.62 4.68
C LEU A 45 2.61 -9.04 3.20
N ARG A 46 1.48 -8.72 2.57
CA ARG A 46 1.28 -8.99 1.13
C ARG A 46 2.31 -8.26 0.26
N LEU A 47 2.59 -6.99 0.56
CA LEU A 47 3.57 -6.22 -0.21
C LEU A 47 4.99 -6.74 -0.02
N GLU A 48 5.38 -7.13 1.20
CA GLU A 48 6.67 -7.77 1.45
C GLU A 48 6.85 -9.06 0.64
N GLU A 49 5.83 -9.91 0.63
CA GLU A 49 5.84 -11.16 -0.13
C GLU A 49 5.89 -10.92 -1.64
N GLN A 50 5.05 -10.03 -2.17
CA GLN A 50 4.95 -9.79 -3.62
C GLN A 50 6.19 -9.10 -4.19
N PHE A 51 6.79 -8.16 -3.46
CA PHE A 51 7.94 -7.39 -3.93
C PHE A 51 9.28 -7.90 -3.39
N GLN A 52 9.28 -8.93 -2.53
CA GLN A 52 10.48 -9.46 -1.88
C GLN A 52 11.27 -8.39 -1.10
N VAL A 53 10.55 -7.47 -0.45
CA VAL A 53 11.11 -6.37 0.35
C VAL A 53 10.78 -6.56 1.84
N ARG A 54 11.41 -5.76 2.71
CA ARG A 54 11.02 -5.67 4.13
C ARG A 54 10.78 -4.23 4.55
N PHE A 55 9.71 -4.01 5.31
CA PHE A 55 9.40 -2.75 5.97
C PHE A 55 9.92 -2.78 7.41
N SER A 56 10.55 -1.68 7.80
CA SER A 56 10.86 -1.39 9.19
C SER A 56 9.61 -0.93 9.93
N ILE A 57 9.61 -1.07 11.26
CA ILE A 57 8.51 -0.59 12.12
C ILE A 57 8.22 0.90 11.89
N ARG A 58 9.27 1.71 11.66
CA ARG A 58 9.12 3.14 11.38
C ARG A 58 8.45 3.40 10.03
N GLU A 59 8.78 2.63 9.00
CA GLU A 59 8.13 2.72 7.70
C GLU A 59 6.66 2.33 7.80
N VAL A 60 6.35 1.20 8.48
CA VAL A 60 4.96 0.77 8.72
C VAL A 60 4.15 1.86 9.41
N ALA A 61 4.66 2.43 10.51
CA ALA A 61 3.98 3.51 11.22
C ALA A 61 3.80 4.79 10.38
N GLY A 62 4.69 5.03 9.42
CA GLY A 62 4.69 6.21 8.57
C GLY A 62 3.75 6.13 7.36
N ILE A 63 3.24 4.95 7.01
CA ILE A 63 2.38 4.77 5.83
C ILE A 63 0.96 5.26 6.13
N GLN A 64 0.55 6.31 5.41
CA GLN A 64 -0.79 6.91 5.51
C GLN A 64 -1.55 6.88 4.18
N SER A 65 -0.88 6.62 3.05
CA SER A 65 -1.54 6.59 1.74
C SER A 65 -0.90 5.61 0.74
N LEU A 66 -1.53 5.44 -0.42
CA LEU A 66 -0.99 4.66 -1.53
C LEU A 66 0.36 5.23 -2.02
N ASP A 67 0.47 6.55 -2.15
CA ASP A 67 1.72 7.20 -2.55
C ASP A 67 2.89 6.89 -1.61
N ASP A 68 2.65 6.80 -0.29
CA ASP A 68 3.70 6.41 0.67
C ASP A 68 4.22 5.00 0.39
N LEU A 69 3.31 4.05 0.09
CA LEU A 69 3.65 2.68 -0.28
C LEU A 69 4.51 2.64 -1.53
N ILE A 70 4.08 3.35 -2.58
CA ILE A 70 4.80 3.43 -3.86
C ILE A 70 6.19 4.02 -3.64
N LYS A 71 6.30 5.09 -2.86
CA LYS A 71 7.57 5.74 -2.55
C LYS A 71 8.52 4.79 -1.80
N ILE A 72 8.04 4.11 -0.77
CA ILE A 72 8.87 3.21 0.04
C ILE A 72 9.33 2.00 -0.79
N ILE A 73 8.41 1.36 -1.51
CA ILE A 73 8.74 0.19 -2.35
C ILE A 73 9.65 0.60 -3.50
N GLY A 74 9.39 1.73 -4.15
CA GLY A 74 10.20 2.23 -5.26
C GLY A 74 11.64 2.60 -4.87
N VAL A 75 11.92 2.82 -3.57
CA VAL A 75 13.30 3.00 -3.06
C VAL A 75 13.99 1.66 -2.77
N LYS A 76 13.21 0.61 -2.49
CA LYS A 76 13.72 -0.72 -2.12
C LYS A 76 13.93 -1.65 -3.32
N LEU A 77 13.28 -1.36 -4.45
CA LEU A 77 13.47 -2.04 -5.75
C LEU A 77 14.62 -1.42 -6.53
#